data_AF-A0A9J5YYY7-F1
#
_entry.id   AF-A0A9J5YYY7-F1
#
_cell.length_a   1.000
_cell.length_b   1.000
_cell.length_c   1.000
_cell.angle_alpha   90.00
_cell.angle_beta   90.00
_cell.angle_gamma   90.00
#
_symmetry.space_group_name_H-M   'P 1'
#
loop_
_entity.id
_entity.type
_entity.pdbx_description
1 polymer ?
#
loop_
_entity_poly.entity_id
_entity_poly.type
_entity_poly.pdbx_seq_one_letter_code
_entity_poly.pdbx_strand_id
1 'polypeptide(L)'
;MREQQPIQAAFYKLDDKSKHEYQVRLNASIEVVSLLLNQGFAFCGHDESESSLNKGNFLEVLSWLAARCDAIKPFVLEKSPKNNKMTSHDIQKDIVTACKIETVKATIEDINSDYFALLVDESRDVSSKEKMAICLRYVNKMRFVMEAFIGLVHIKDTSALSLKKAIVDLLAHHSLTLSNVRGQCYDGARNMQGEIGGLKTLIRQESRSRSAHLFIVSLINFNWLLLPFLTSVFK
;
A
#
# COMPACT_ATOMS: atom_id res chain seq x y z
N MET A 1 -48.85 -1.69 23.64
CA MET A 1 -47.71 -2.46 23.11
C MET A 1 -47.19 -1.73 21.88
N ARG A 2 -45.92 -1.28 21.87
CA ARG A 2 -45.31 -0.74 20.63
C ARG A 2 -44.84 -1.93 19.80
N GLU A 3 -45.36 -2.05 18.58
CA GLU A 3 -44.92 -3.03 17.61
C GLU A 3 -43.42 -2.84 17.34
N GLN A 4 -42.64 -3.89 17.60
CA GLN A 4 -41.22 -3.93 17.27
C GLN A 4 -41.12 -4.04 15.74
N GLN A 5 -40.71 -2.96 15.08
CA GLN A 5 -40.34 -3.04 13.67
C GLN A 5 -39.14 -4.00 13.52
N PRO A 6 -39.11 -4.86 12.48
CA PRO A 6 -38.03 -5.80 12.29
C PRO A 6 -36.70 -5.05 12.15
N ILE A 7 -35.64 -5.58 12.78
CA ILE A 7 -34.29 -4.98 12.79
C ILE A 7 -33.82 -4.63 11.37
N GLN A 8 -34.19 -5.43 10.37
CA GLN A 8 -33.93 -5.16 8.96
C GLN A 8 -34.56 -3.85 8.46
N ALA A 9 -35.80 -3.53 8.84
CA ALA A 9 -36.45 -2.27 8.47
C ALA A 9 -35.79 -1.03 9.12
N ALA A 10 -35.14 -1.20 10.28
CA ALA A 10 -34.33 -0.16 10.91
C ALA A 10 -33.00 0.08 10.17
N PHE A 11 -32.38 -0.95 9.60
CA PHE A 11 -31.18 -0.81 8.76
C PHE A 11 -31.48 -0.16 7.40
N TYR A 12 -32.64 -0.45 6.79
CA TYR A 12 -33.04 0.15 5.50
C TYR A 12 -33.49 1.62 5.60
N LYS A 13 -33.71 2.14 6.81
CA LYS A 13 -33.98 3.58 7.07
C LYS A 13 -32.76 4.31 7.62
N LEU A 14 -31.57 4.05 7.08
CA LEU A 14 -30.48 5.01 7.18
C LEU A 14 -30.89 6.27 6.40
N ASP A 15 -31.32 7.28 7.14
CA ASP A 15 -31.68 8.62 6.66
C ASP A 15 -30.57 9.15 5.73
N ASP A 16 -30.92 9.77 4.60
CA ASP A 16 -29.94 10.23 3.61
C ASP A 16 -28.96 11.25 4.22
N LYS A 17 -29.41 11.98 5.24
CA LYS A 17 -28.56 12.81 6.10
C LYS A 17 -27.46 11.99 6.79
N SER A 18 -27.79 10.85 7.40
CA SER A 18 -26.82 10.02 8.11
C SER A 18 -25.78 9.41 7.16
N LYS A 19 -26.19 9.04 5.94
CA LYS A 19 -25.26 8.58 4.89
C LYS A 19 -24.33 9.70 4.46
N HIS A 20 -24.87 10.90 4.24
CA HIS A 20 -24.08 12.07 3.88
C HIS A 20 -23.03 12.39 4.95
N GLU A 21 -23.43 12.47 6.22
CA GLU A 21 -22.51 12.72 7.33
C GLU A 21 -21.41 11.64 7.45
N TYR A 22 -21.77 10.37 7.21
CA TYR A 22 -20.80 9.27 7.16
C TYR A 22 -19.80 9.44 6.01
N GLN A 23 -20.28 9.80 4.82
CA GLN A 23 -19.42 10.07 3.67
C GLN A 23 -18.48 11.23 3.91
N VAL A 24 -18.94 12.31 4.55
CA VAL A 24 -18.06 13.44 4.89
C VAL A 24 -16.93 13.00 5.83
N ARG A 25 -17.23 12.21 6.87
CA ARG A 25 -16.20 11.64 7.75
C ARG A 25 -15.23 10.73 7.00
N LEU A 26 -15.76 9.81 6.20
CA LEU A 26 -14.95 8.86 5.45
C LEU A 26 -14.02 9.59 4.46
N ASN A 27 -14.54 10.56 3.72
CA ASN A 27 -13.75 11.34 2.76
C ASN A 27 -12.65 12.13 3.47
N ALA A 28 -12.96 12.79 4.60
CA ALA A 28 -11.96 13.48 5.40
C ALA A 28 -10.84 12.52 5.86
N SER A 29 -11.19 11.32 6.35
CA SER A 29 -10.20 10.31 6.70
C SER A 29 -9.37 9.84 5.49
N ILE A 30 -9.99 9.61 4.33
CA ILE A 30 -9.30 9.22 3.10
C ILE A 30 -8.31 10.30 2.65
N GLU A 31 -8.68 11.58 2.71
CA GLU A 31 -7.80 12.70 2.37
C GLU A 31 -6.57 12.75 3.29
N VAL A 32 -6.78 12.60 4.60
CA VAL A 32 -5.68 12.56 5.57
C VAL A 32 -4.77 11.36 5.31
N VAL A 33 -5.32 10.15 5.14
CA VAL A 33 -4.53 8.95 4.81
C VAL A 33 -3.74 9.17 3.51
N SER A 34 -4.39 9.69 2.46
CA SER A 34 -3.74 9.93 1.18
C SER A 34 -2.57 10.90 1.30
N LEU A 35 -2.72 11.98 2.07
CA LEU A 35 -1.65 12.92 2.35
C LEU A 35 -0.47 12.24 3.07
N LEU A 36 -0.75 11.49 4.14
CA LEU A 36 0.28 10.81 4.93
C LEU A 36 1.03 9.75 4.10
N LEU A 37 0.31 8.98 3.27
CA LEU A 37 0.92 8.02 2.34
C LEU A 37 1.82 8.71 1.32
N ASN A 38 1.35 9.79 0.72
CA ASN A 38 2.10 10.53 -0.31
C ASN A 38 3.37 11.20 0.23
N GLN A 39 3.35 11.66 1.48
CA GLN A 39 4.52 12.27 2.14
C GLN A 39 5.40 11.26 2.87
N GLY A 40 4.88 10.05 3.05
CA GLY A 40 5.56 9.03 3.81
C GLY A 40 5.66 9.32 5.31
N PHE A 41 4.59 9.85 5.90
CA PHE A 41 4.54 10.09 7.34
C PHE A 41 3.91 8.91 8.08
N ALA A 42 4.40 8.67 9.30
CA ALA A 42 3.77 7.75 10.24
C ALA A 42 2.37 8.26 10.60
N PHE A 43 1.43 7.36 10.88
CA PHE A 43 0.04 7.75 11.17
C PHE A 43 -0.16 7.97 12.66
N CYS A 44 0.39 7.07 13.48
CA CYS A 44 0.12 6.99 14.91
C CYS A 44 1.05 7.87 15.75
N GLY A 45 0.54 8.31 16.90
CA GLY A 45 1.32 8.98 17.96
C GLY A 45 1.87 7.99 18.98
N HIS A 46 2.77 8.46 19.85
CA HIS A 46 3.17 7.68 21.03
C HIS A 46 2.06 7.64 22.10
N ASP A 47 1.26 8.71 22.17
CA ASP A 47 0.10 8.83 23.04
C ASP A 47 -1.02 9.55 22.28
N GLU A 48 -2.11 8.84 21.98
CA GLU A 48 -3.29 9.36 21.28
C GLU A 48 -4.43 9.77 22.25
N SER A 49 -4.14 9.83 23.55
CA SER A 49 -5.10 10.26 24.56
C SER A 49 -5.57 11.70 24.34
N GLU A 50 -6.77 12.05 24.82
CA GLU A 50 -7.32 13.40 24.64
C GLU A 50 -6.45 14.49 25.29
N SER A 51 -5.72 14.14 26.35
CA SER A 51 -4.78 15.00 27.08
C SER A 51 -3.41 15.15 26.42
N SER A 52 -3.10 14.35 25.40
CA SER A 52 -1.81 14.41 24.72
C SER A 52 -1.67 15.71 23.92
N LEU A 53 -0.47 16.30 23.96
CA LEU A 53 -0.10 17.47 23.15
C LEU A 53 0.15 17.10 21.67
N ASN A 54 0.38 15.83 21.38
CA ASN A 54 0.58 15.32 20.03
C ASN A 54 -0.03 13.93 19.94
N LYS A 55 -1.23 13.86 19.33
CA LYS A 55 -2.02 12.63 19.21
C LYS A 55 -1.64 11.78 18.00
N GLY A 56 -0.50 12.07 17.37
CA GLY A 56 -0.10 11.42 16.12
C GLY A 56 -0.60 12.15 14.88
N ASN A 57 0.11 11.95 13.77
CA ASN A 57 -0.10 12.75 12.57
C ASN A 57 -1.52 12.59 12.00
N PHE A 58 -2.13 11.42 12.08
CA PHE A 58 -3.50 11.23 11.58
C PHE A 58 -4.50 12.13 12.32
N LEU A 59 -4.50 12.10 13.65
CA LEU A 59 -5.42 12.88 14.47
C LEU A 59 -5.11 14.39 14.39
N GLU A 60 -3.83 14.77 14.38
CA GLU A 60 -3.42 16.18 14.26
C GLU A 60 -3.79 16.77 12.89
N VAL A 61 -3.56 16.05 11.80
CA VAL A 61 -3.93 16.52 10.45
C VAL A 61 -5.45 16.55 10.28
N LEU A 62 -6.18 15.56 10.83
CA LEU A 62 -7.65 15.57 10.81
C LEU A 62 -8.22 16.74 11.61
N SER A 63 -7.64 17.05 12.77
CA SER A 63 -7.98 18.23 13.57
C SER A 63 -7.68 19.53 12.81
N TRP A 64 -6.51 19.61 12.18
CA TRP A 64 -6.12 20.74 11.35
C TRP A 64 -7.07 20.96 10.15
N LEU A 65 -7.51 19.88 9.50
CA LEU A 65 -8.47 19.92 8.39
C LEU A 65 -9.85 20.40 8.88
N ALA A 66 -10.32 19.85 10.00
CA ALA A 66 -11.58 20.26 10.62
C ALA A 66 -11.57 21.75 11.05
N ALA A 67 -10.42 22.27 11.49
CA ALA A 67 -10.30 23.67 11.89
C ALA A 67 -10.41 24.65 10.70
N ARG A 68 -10.16 24.19 9.46
CA ARG A 68 -10.12 25.01 8.25
C ARG A 68 -11.29 24.78 7.30
N CYS A 69 -12.07 23.72 7.51
CA CYS A 69 -13.17 23.35 6.63
C CYS A 69 -14.48 23.26 7.42
N ASP A 70 -15.32 24.30 7.30
CA ASP A 70 -16.62 24.38 7.98
C ASP A 70 -17.57 23.24 7.55
N ALA A 71 -17.37 22.69 6.36
CA ALA A 71 -18.14 21.55 5.88
C ALA A 71 -17.76 20.22 6.55
N ILE A 72 -16.53 20.08 7.06
CA ILE A 72 -16.03 18.85 7.71
C ILE A 72 -16.14 18.94 9.23
N LYS A 73 -15.85 20.14 9.78
CA LYS A 73 -15.82 20.44 11.21
C LYS A 73 -16.97 19.86 12.05
N PRO A 74 -18.25 19.93 11.64
CA PRO A 74 -19.34 19.46 12.49
C PRO A 74 -19.47 17.93 12.51
N PHE A 75 -18.71 17.19 11.71
CA PHE A 75 -18.93 15.76 11.53
C PHE A 75 -17.81 14.85 12.05
N VAL A 76 -16.62 15.37 12.32
CA VAL A 76 -15.42 14.59 12.68
C VAL A 76 -15.01 14.75 14.15
N LEU A 77 -14.09 13.89 14.61
CA LEU A 77 -13.54 13.90 15.98
C LEU A 77 -14.64 13.84 17.05
N GLU A 78 -14.60 14.71 18.06
CA GLU A 78 -15.57 14.80 19.16
C GLU A 78 -17.00 15.14 18.71
N LYS A 79 -17.16 15.72 17.51
CA LYS A 79 -18.48 16.03 16.94
C LYS A 79 -19.13 14.81 16.28
N SER A 80 -18.38 13.73 16.09
CA SER A 80 -18.91 12.50 15.49
C SER A 80 -19.83 11.75 16.46
N PRO A 81 -20.88 11.08 15.96
CA PRO A 81 -21.80 10.33 16.80
C PRO A 81 -21.13 9.06 17.35
N LYS A 82 -20.99 8.99 18.68
CA LYS A 82 -20.50 7.81 19.43
C LYS A 82 -19.19 7.26 18.83
N ASN A 83 -19.23 6.05 18.27
CA ASN A 83 -18.08 5.32 17.76
C ASN A 83 -17.81 5.60 16.27
N ASN A 84 -18.67 6.35 15.58
CA ASN A 84 -18.53 6.65 14.16
C ASN A 84 -17.53 7.79 13.92
N LYS A 85 -16.35 7.72 14.53
CA LYS A 85 -15.31 8.77 14.45
C LYS A 85 -14.41 8.62 13.23
N MET A 86 -14.32 7.41 12.65
CA MET A 86 -13.38 7.07 11.56
C MET A 86 -11.89 7.22 11.93
N THR A 87 -11.58 7.17 13.22
CA THR A 87 -10.23 7.39 13.73
C THR A 87 -9.55 6.13 14.25
N SER A 88 -10.23 4.98 14.36
CA SER A 88 -9.61 3.76 14.88
C SER A 88 -8.53 3.23 13.94
N HIS A 89 -7.50 2.59 14.50
CA HIS A 89 -6.42 2.02 13.71
C HIS A 89 -6.91 0.97 12.70
N ASP A 90 -7.94 0.19 13.03
CA ASP A 90 -8.50 -0.80 12.09
C ASP A 90 -9.10 -0.12 10.86
N ILE A 91 -9.85 0.98 11.05
CA ILE A 91 -10.41 1.76 9.93
C ILE A 91 -9.29 2.40 9.11
N GLN A 92 -8.26 2.95 9.76
CA GLN A 92 -7.09 3.49 9.06
C GLN A 92 -6.40 2.41 8.21
N LYS A 93 -6.23 1.19 8.75
CA LYS A 93 -5.66 0.03 8.03
C LYS A 93 -6.53 -0.39 6.84
N ASP A 94 -7.85 -0.39 6.99
CA ASP A 94 -8.78 -0.69 5.90
C ASP A 94 -8.68 0.34 4.78
N ILE A 95 -8.64 1.64 5.11
CA ILE A 95 -8.45 2.72 4.13
C ILE A 95 -7.10 2.57 3.42
N VAL A 96 -6.01 2.36 4.16
CA VAL A 96 -4.68 2.12 3.57
C VAL A 96 -4.69 0.91 2.64
N THR A 97 -5.37 -0.17 3.02
CA THR A 97 -5.52 -1.36 2.19
C THR A 97 -6.30 -1.07 0.92
N ALA A 98 -7.38 -0.29 0.99
CA ALA A 98 -8.12 0.15 -0.19
C ALA A 98 -7.25 1.02 -1.11
N CYS A 99 -6.54 2.01 -0.57
CA CYS A 99 -5.59 2.84 -1.32
C CYS A 99 -4.52 2.00 -2.02
N LYS A 100 -3.97 0.99 -1.32
CA LYS A 100 -3.01 0.04 -1.89
C LYS A 100 -3.61 -0.68 -3.10
N ILE A 101 -4.79 -1.27 -2.96
CA ILE A 101 -5.44 -2.05 -4.01
C ILE A 101 -5.67 -1.18 -5.25
N GLU A 102 -6.25 0.01 -5.08
CA GLU A 102 -6.53 0.92 -6.20
C GLU A 102 -5.25 1.44 -6.86
N THR A 103 -4.21 1.74 -6.08
CA THR A 103 -2.91 2.20 -6.63
C THR A 103 -2.25 1.12 -7.48
N VAL A 104 -2.24 -0.13 -7.00
CA VAL A 104 -1.68 -1.24 -7.78
C VAL A 104 -2.53 -1.48 -9.02
N LYS A 105 -3.87 -1.46 -8.90
CA LYS A 105 -4.77 -1.60 -10.05
C LYS A 105 -4.51 -0.54 -11.13
N ALA A 106 -4.44 0.73 -10.75
CA ALA A 106 -4.11 1.83 -11.66
C ALA A 106 -2.75 1.63 -12.34
N THR A 107 -1.75 1.13 -11.58
CA THR A 107 -0.43 0.78 -12.13
C THR A 107 -0.54 -0.31 -13.19
N ILE A 108 -1.28 -1.39 -12.94
CA ILE A 108 -1.47 -2.50 -13.90
C ILE A 108 -2.19 -2.01 -15.16
N GLU A 109 -3.21 -1.17 -15.00
CA GLU A 109 -3.95 -0.56 -16.11
C GLU A 109 -3.09 0.41 -16.96
N ASP A 110 -2.11 1.08 -16.33
CA ASP A 110 -1.18 1.96 -17.02
C ASP A 110 -0.10 1.17 -17.79
N ILE A 111 0.38 0.05 -17.24
CA ILE A 111 1.24 -0.92 -17.95
C ILE A 111 0.51 -1.47 -19.19
N ASN A 112 -0.81 -1.68 -19.11
CA ASN A 112 -1.64 -2.11 -20.25
C ASN A 112 -1.12 -3.39 -20.94
N SER A 113 -0.73 -4.39 -20.16
CA SER A 113 -0.11 -5.64 -20.65
C SER A 113 1.19 -5.48 -21.46
N ASP A 114 1.81 -4.30 -21.43
CA ASP A 114 3.11 -4.06 -22.05
C ASP A 114 4.26 -4.62 -21.19
N TYR A 115 5.48 -4.44 -21.66
CA TYR A 115 6.69 -4.92 -21.04
C TYR A 115 7.09 -4.11 -19.81
N PHE A 116 7.66 -4.80 -18.83
CA PHE A 116 8.19 -4.20 -17.61
C PHE A 116 9.51 -4.85 -17.19
N ALA A 117 10.24 -4.17 -16.32
CA ALA A 117 11.39 -4.71 -15.62
C ALA A 117 11.03 -5.01 -14.17
N LEU A 118 11.56 -6.11 -13.65
CA LEU A 118 11.38 -6.53 -12.27
C LEU A 118 12.50 -5.95 -11.41
N LEU A 119 12.15 -5.27 -10.31
CA LEU A 119 13.07 -4.82 -9.28
C LEU A 119 12.71 -5.56 -7.99
N VAL A 120 13.64 -6.34 -7.44
CA VAL A 120 13.39 -7.16 -6.25
C VAL A 120 14.48 -6.93 -5.22
N ASP A 121 14.06 -6.68 -4.00
CA ASP A 121 14.94 -6.47 -2.85
C ASP A 121 14.53 -7.39 -1.70
N GLU A 122 15.53 -8.03 -1.07
CA GLU A 122 15.34 -8.87 0.11
C GLU A 122 15.68 -8.06 1.37
N SER A 123 14.84 -8.16 2.39
CA SER A 123 15.07 -7.49 3.67
C SER A 123 14.57 -8.34 4.83
N ARG A 124 15.16 -8.13 6.01
CA ARG A 124 14.75 -8.75 7.27
C ARG A 124 13.90 -7.79 8.07
N ASP A 125 12.74 -8.26 8.53
CA ASP A 125 11.93 -7.48 9.45
C ASP A 125 12.43 -7.56 10.91
N VAL A 126 11.82 -6.77 11.78
CA VAL A 126 12.15 -6.68 13.21
C VAL A 126 11.96 -8.00 13.98
N SER A 127 11.25 -8.97 13.41
CA SER A 127 11.07 -10.32 13.96
C SER A 127 12.03 -11.35 13.34
N SER A 128 13.07 -10.87 12.64
CA SER A 128 14.04 -11.68 11.90
C SER A 128 13.42 -12.55 10.81
N LYS A 129 12.27 -12.14 10.28
CA LYS A 129 11.61 -12.82 9.17
C LYS A 129 11.99 -12.19 7.84
N GLU A 130 12.33 -13.03 6.88
CA GLU A 130 12.69 -12.61 5.53
C GLU A 130 11.45 -12.10 4.78
N LYS A 131 11.60 -10.95 4.13
CA LYS A 131 10.60 -10.32 3.29
C LYS A 131 11.23 -9.89 1.98
N MET A 132 10.40 -9.87 0.95
CA MET A 132 10.82 -9.48 -0.39
C MET A 132 9.90 -8.40 -0.91
N ALA A 133 10.49 -7.25 -1.20
CA ALA A 133 9.80 -6.15 -1.87
C ALA A 133 9.91 -6.35 -3.39
N ILE A 134 8.78 -6.24 -4.09
CA ILE A 134 8.73 -6.31 -5.54
C ILE A 134 8.20 -4.99 -6.08
N CYS A 135 8.99 -4.37 -6.96
CA CYS A 135 8.59 -3.23 -7.77
C CYS A 135 8.72 -3.52 -9.25
N LEU A 136 7.93 -2.82 -10.04
CA LEU A 136 7.97 -2.84 -11.49
C LEU A 136 8.50 -1.52 -12.00
N ARG A 137 9.36 -1.57 -13.01
CA ARG A 137 9.76 -0.40 -13.81
C ARG A 137 9.23 -0.55 -15.23
N TYR A 138 8.45 0.41 -15.70
CA TYR A 138 7.76 0.34 -16.99
C TYR A 138 7.70 1.71 -17.66
N VAL A 139 7.21 1.75 -18.90
CA VAL A 139 6.97 2.99 -19.62
C VAL A 139 5.46 3.18 -19.72
N ASN A 140 4.94 4.29 -19.21
CA ASN A 140 3.51 4.56 -19.26
C ASN A 140 3.04 5.01 -20.65
N LYS A 141 1.73 5.19 -20.79
CA LYS A 141 1.10 5.67 -22.04
C LYS A 141 1.64 7.02 -22.52
N MET A 142 2.12 7.85 -21.60
CA MET A 142 2.75 9.15 -21.87
C MET A 142 4.24 9.07 -22.17
N ARG A 143 4.82 7.86 -22.31
CA ARG A 143 6.25 7.61 -22.58
C ARG A 143 7.20 8.02 -21.44
N PHE A 144 6.70 8.17 -20.22
CA PHE A 144 7.54 8.37 -19.04
C PHE A 144 7.92 7.03 -18.41
N VAL A 145 9.15 6.97 -17.90
CA VAL A 145 9.61 5.83 -17.11
C VAL A 145 9.02 5.93 -15.71
N MET A 146 8.26 4.91 -15.33
CA MET A 146 7.59 4.81 -14.03
C MET A 146 8.21 3.66 -13.24
N GLU A 147 8.27 3.83 -11.92
CA GLU A 147 8.59 2.77 -10.96
C GLU A 147 7.44 2.67 -9.96
N ALA A 148 6.92 1.45 -9.76
CA ALA A 148 5.76 1.23 -8.92
C ALA A 148 5.95 -0.02 -8.05
N PHE A 149 5.71 0.14 -6.75
CA PHE A 149 5.68 -0.96 -5.81
C PHE A 149 4.38 -1.74 -5.96
N ILE A 150 4.49 -3.07 -6.10
CA ILE A 150 3.33 -3.94 -6.30
C ILE A 150 3.08 -4.88 -5.12
N GLY A 151 4.08 -5.13 -4.27
CA GLY A 151 3.85 -5.94 -3.09
C GLY A 151 5.08 -6.27 -2.25
N LEU A 152 4.79 -6.64 -1.01
CA LEU A 152 5.72 -7.22 -0.06
C LEU A 152 5.29 -8.65 0.20
N VAL A 153 6.17 -9.60 -0.01
CA VAL A 153 5.90 -11.02 0.22
C VAL A 153 6.74 -11.52 1.38
N HIS A 154 6.11 -12.20 2.32
CA HIS A 154 6.84 -12.92 3.37
C HIS A 154 7.29 -14.28 2.83
N ILE A 155 8.57 -14.59 3.01
CA ILE A 155 9.16 -15.81 2.46
C ILE A 155 9.69 -16.67 3.60
N LYS A 156 9.47 -17.98 3.48
CA LYS A 156 9.88 -18.97 4.48
C LYS A 156 11.38 -19.22 4.46
N ASP A 157 12.00 -19.12 3.29
CA ASP A 157 13.42 -19.35 3.07
C ASP A 157 13.91 -18.52 1.86
N THR A 158 15.21 -18.22 1.84
CA THR A 158 15.83 -17.36 0.83
C THR A 158 16.33 -18.16 -0.38
N SER A 159 15.84 -19.39 -0.58
CA SER A 159 16.23 -20.18 -1.75
C SER A 159 15.68 -19.55 -3.03
N ALA A 160 16.45 -19.58 -4.10
CA ALA A 160 16.05 -18.99 -5.37
C ALA A 160 14.71 -19.53 -5.92
N LEU A 161 14.36 -20.79 -5.60
CA LEU A 161 13.07 -21.39 -5.97
C LEU A 161 11.90 -20.78 -5.19
N SER A 162 12.05 -20.61 -3.87
CA SER A 162 11.05 -19.97 -3.02
C SER A 162 10.84 -18.51 -3.42
N LEU A 163 11.93 -17.77 -3.68
CA LEU A 163 11.88 -16.39 -4.17
C LEU A 163 11.17 -16.30 -5.53
N LYS A 164 11.52 -17.18 -6.47
CA LYS A 164 10.88 -17.24 -7.79
C LYS A 164 9.39 -17.52 -7.68
N LYS A 165 9.01 -18.50 -6.87
CA LYS A 165 7.60 -18.85 -6.66
C LYS A 165 6.82 -17.65 -6.11
N ALA A 166 7.37 -16.96 -5.11
CA ALA A 166 6.76 -15.75 -4.56
C ALA A 166 6.56 -14.64 -5.62
N ILE A 167 7.52 -14.44 -6.52
CA ILE A 167 7.39 -13.50 -7.65
C ILE A 167 6.27 -13.94 -8.59
N VAL A 168 6.27 -15.21 -9.01
CA VAL A 168 5.26 -15.74 -9.94
C VAL A 168 3.85 -15.64 -9.36
N ASP A 169 3.69 -16.03 -8.10
CA ASP A 169 2.40 -16.00 -7.40
C ASP A 169 1.89 -14.55 -7.28
N LEU A 170 2.77 -13.59 -6.96
CA LEU A 170 2.39 -12.16 -6.89
C LEU A 170 2.03 -11.60 -8.26
N LEU A 171 2.81 -11.89 -9.31
CA LEU A 171 2.51 -11.43 -10.67
C LEU A 171 1.18 -12.01 -11.16
N ALA A 172 0.95 -13.32 -10.93
CA ALA A 172 -0.30 -13.98 -11.31
C ALA A 172 -1.52 -13.39 -10.59
N HIS A 173 -1.38 -13.02 -9.31
CA HIS A 173 -2.43 -12.32 -8.56
C HIS A 173 -2.87 -11.00 -9.23
N HIS A 174 -1.93 -10.32 -9.89
CA HIS A 174 -2.18 -9.08 -10.64
C HIS A 174 -2.40 -9.30 -12.14
N SER A 175 -2.63 -10.54 -12.58
CA SER A 175 -2.78 -10.91 -14.00
C SER A 175 -1.58 -10.51 -14.87
N LEU A 176 -0.40 -10.42 -14.26
CA LEU A 176 0.88 -10.23 -14.94
C LEU A 176 1.56 -11.57 -15.18
N THR A 177 2.44 -11.61 -16.17
CA THR A 177 3.17 -12.82 -16.56
C THR A 177 4.66 -12.54 -16.71
N LEU A 178 5.48 -13.54 -16.39
CA LEU A 178 6.93 -13.49 -16.59
C LEU A 178 7.33 -13.31 -18.05
N SER A 179 6.47 -13.67 -19.02
CA SER A 179 6.75 -13.46 -20.44
C SER A 179 6.85 -11.98 -20.82
N ASN A 180 6.23 -11.09 -20.04
CA ASN A 180 6.28 -9.64 -20.23
C ASN A 180 7.49 -8.98 -19.54
N VAL A 181 8.27 -9.75 -18.77
CA VAL A 181 9.48 -9.25 -18.13
C VAL A 181 10.58 -9.09 -19.17
N ARG A 182 11.12 -7.87 -19.28
CA ARG A 182 12.23 -7.53 -20.19
C ARG A 182 13.50 -7.11 -19.47
N GLY A 183 13.40 -6.55 -18.27
CA GLY A 183 14.53 -6.22 -17.41
C GLY A 183 14.44 -6.89 -16.05
N GLN A 184 15.58 -7.04 -15.37
CA GLN A 184 15.65 -7.64 -14.04
C GLN A 184 16.73 -6.93 -13.22
N CYS A 185 16.41 -6.57 -11.98
CA CYS A 185 17.32 -5.99 -11.00
C CYS A 185 17.10 -6.69 -9.66
N TYR A 186 18.18 -7.18 -9.08
CA TYR A 186 18.20 -7.90 -7.80
C TYR A 186 19.36 -7.36 -6.97
N ASP A 187 19.28 -7.51 -5.64
CA ASP A 187 20.42 -7.26 -4.76
C ASP A 187 21.63 -8.16 -5.12
N GLY A 188 22.79 -7.89 -4.52
CA GLY A 188 24.03 -8.63 -4.77
C GLY A 188 24.09 -10.02 -4.11
N ALA A 189 23.02 -10.51 -3.49
CA ALA A 189 23.07 -11.74 -2.71
C ALA A 189 23.30 -12.97 -3.61
N ARG A 190 23.98 -13.99 -3.07
CA ARG A 190 24.36 -15.19 -3.84
C ARG A 190 23.14 -15.93 -4.41
N ASN A 191 22.05 -16.00 -3.65
CA ASN A 191 20.80 -16.64 -4.09
C ASN A 191 20.07 -15.82 -5.16
N MET A 192 20.37 -14.53 -5.27
CA MET A 192 19.73 -13.59 -6.18
C MET A 192 20.48 -13.48 -7.52
N GLN A 193 21.82 -13.39 -7.49
CA GLN A 193 22.65 -13.20 -8.69
C GLN A 193 23.42 -14.43 -9.18
N GLY A 194 23.40 -15.54 -8.44
CA GLY A 194 24.18 -16.74 -8.77
C GLY A 194 23.95 -17.25 -10.19
N GLU A 195 25.03 -17.48 -10.94
CA GLU A 195 24.97 -17.95 -12.33
C GLU A 195 24.30 -19.33 -12.46
N ILE A 196 24.52 -20.20 -11.47
CA ILE A 196 23.93 -21.54 -11.38
C ILE A 196 22.88 -21.53 -10.27
N GLY A 197 21.60 -21.67 -10.64
CA GLY A 197 20.50 -21.80 -9.69
C GLY A 197 20.12 -20.53 -8.94
N GLY A 198 20.72 -19.37 -9.22
CA GLY A 198 20.29 -18.09 -8.67
C GLY A 198 18.99 -17.59 -9.31
N LEU A 199 18.24 -16.75 -8.57
CA LEU A 199 16.93 -16.23 -8.99
C LEU A 199 16.98 -15.59 -10.37
N LYS A 200 17.99 -14.74 -10.63
CA LYS A 200 18.22 -14.09 -11.92
C LYS A 200 18.28 -15.09 -13.07
N THR A 201 18.98 -16.21 -12.89
CA THR A 201 19.09 -17.24 -13.92
C THR A 201 17.74 -17.95 -14.12
N LEU A 202 17.05 -18.28 -13.04
CA LEU A 202 15.76 -18.98 -13.10
C LEU A 202 14.66 -18.15 -13.76
N ILE A 203 14.61 -16.84 -13.52
CA ILE A 203 13.65 -15.93 -14.16
C ILE A 203 14.03 -15.67 -15.62
N ARG A 204 15.33 -15.57 -15.93
CA ARG A 204 15.83 -15.42 -17.31
C ARG A 204 15.53 -16.63 -18.19
N GLN A 205 15.45 -17.84 -17.62
CA GLN A 205 15.10 -19.04 -18.39
C GLN A 205 13.63 -19.06 -18.85
N GLU A 206 12.72 -18.47 -18.06
CA GLU A 206 11.28 -18.44 -18.37
C GLU A 206 10.82 -17.16 -19.07
N SER A 207 11.55 -16.06 -18.89
CA SER A 207 11.28 -14.80 -19.56
C SER A 207 12.14 -14.65 -20.83
N ARG A 208 11.63 -13.94 -21.85
CA ARG A 208 12.47 -13.48 -22.98
C ARG A 208 13.31 -12.25 -22.61
N SER A 209 13.69 -12.12 -21.33
CA SER A 209 14.46 -11.00 -20.81
C SER A 209 15.92 -11.14 -21.26
N ARG A 210 16.44 -10.09 -21.90
CA ARG A 210 17.89 -9.93 -22.04
C ARG A 210 18.35 -9.18 -20.79
N SER A 211 19.35 -9.72 -20.09
CA SER A 211 20.00 -9.05 -18.96
C SER A 211 20.67 -7.76 -19.46
N ALA A 212 19.91 -6.68 -19.63
CA ALA A 212 20.49 -5.37 -19.75
C ALA A 212 20.95 -4.97 -18.34
N HIS A 213 22.24 -4.72 -18.19
CA HIS A 213 22.76 -3.84 -17.15
C HIS A 213 22.07 -2.48 -17.34
N LEU A 214 20.88 -2.33 -16.76
CA LEU A 214 20.22 -1.04 -16.71
C LEU A 214 20.63 -0.40 -15.40
N PHE A 215 21.46 0.63 -15.55
CA PHE A 215 22.07 1.42 -14.50
C PHE A 215 21.13 1.69 -13.33
N ILE A 216 21.69 1.49 -12.13
CA ILE A 216 21.15 1.91 -10.84
C ILE A 216 20.80 3.39 -10.95
N VAL A 217 19.52 3.69 -11.13
CA VAL A 217 18.98 5.00 -10.78
C VAL A 217 18.02 4.74 -9.64
N SER A 218 18.60 4.91 -8.45
CA SER A 218 17.94 5.27 -7.20
C SER A 218 17.04 4.24 -6.50
N LEU A 219 17.70 3.26 -5.89
CA LEU A 219 17.27 2.73 -4.58
C LEU A 219 17.24 3.83 -3.48
N ILE A 220 17.65 5.07 -3.77
CA ILE A 220 17.60 6.17 -2.78
C ILE A 220 16.18 6.73 -2.59
N ASN A 221 15.23 6.47 -3.50
CA ASN A 221 13.80 6.75 -3.27
C ASN A 221 13.03 5.56 -2.67
N PHE A 222 13.59 4.35 -2.73
CA PHE A 222 12.97 3.16 -2.13
C PHE A 222 12.87 3.27 -0.61
N ASN A 223 13.82 3.97 0.03
CA ASN A 223 13.82 4.11 1.49
C ASN A 223 12.89 5.22 2.02
N TRP A 224 12.30 6.06 1.17
CA TRP A 224 11.40 7.14 1.61
C TRP A 224 9.92 6.86 1.33
N LEU A 225 9.59 6.06 0.31
CA LEU A 225 8.20 5.69 0.01
C LEU A 225 7.75 4.37 0.66
N LEU A 226 8.68 3.46 1.02
CA LEU A 226 8.34 2.18 1.67
C LEU A 226 8.51 2.17 3.19
N LEU A 227 9.38 3.00 3.77
CA LEU A 227 9.46 3.13 5.23
C LEU A 227 8.09 3.43 5.87
N PRO A 228 7.25 4.32 5.34
CA PRO A 228 5.92 4.61 5.90
C PRO A 228 4.94 3.46 5.66
N PHE A 229 5.01 2.81 4.50
CA PHE A 229 4.17 1.65 4.17
C PHE A 229 4.48 0.43 5.05
N LEU A 230 5.75 0.27 5.44
CA LEU A 230 6.24 -0.83 6.27
C LEU A 230 6.18 -0.52 7.77
N THR A 231 6.37 0.74 8.18
CA THR A 231 6.39 1.12 9.60
C THR A 231 5.04 1.61 10.12
N SER A 232 4.17 2.14 9.26
CA SER A 232 2.86 2.66 9.71
C SER A 232 1.73 1.65 9.64
N VAL A 233 1.86 0.56 8.87
CA VAL A 233 0.86 -0.52 8.82
C VAL A 233 1.12 -1.59 9.89
N PHE A 234 2.35 -1.67 10.41
CA PHE A 234 2.81 -2.77 11.27
C PHE A 234 3.27 -2.36 12.68
N LYS A 235 2.85 -1.19 13.18
CA LYS A 235 2.80 -0.92 14.62
C LYS A 235 1.36 -0.77 15.08
#